data_AF-A3KB43-F1
#
_entry.id   AF-A3KB43-F1
#
_cell.length_a   1.000
_cell.length_b   1.000
_cell.length_c   1.000
_cell.angle_alpha   90.00
_cell.angle_beta   90.00
_cell.angle_gamma   90.00
#
_symmetry.space_group_name_H-M   'P 1'
#
loop_
_entity.id
_entity.type
_entity.pdbx_description
1 polymer ?
#
loop_
_entity_poly.entity_id
_entity_poly.type
_entity_poly.pdbx_seq_one_letter_code
_entity_poly.pdbx_strand_id
1 'polypeptide(L)'
;AGGEAHMKRFGPGSSDDDFEGYLFVRENPKGVHFERWRHAYGCGKWFHAARCTVSMEVFGTYSAQTTRPPEDILGRIVEKHPNFKWRDIEAAE
;
A
#
# COMPACT_ATOMS: atom_id res chain seq x y z
N ALA A 1 -1.75 0.74 -12.89
CA ALA A 1 -1.41 0.84 -11.46
C ALA A 1 0.11 0.95 -11.29
N GLY A 2 0.60 1.49 -10.17
CA GLY A 2 2.02 1.67 -9.87
C GLY A 2 2.59 0.68 -8.85
N GLY A 3 1.88 -0.41 -8.57
CA GLY A 3 2.28 -1.44 -7.60
C GLY A 3 2.12 -1.00 -6.14
N GLU A 4 2.86 -1.65 -5.25
CA GLU A 4 2.83 -1.47 -3.80
C GLU A 4 3.08 -0.01 -3.35
N ALA A 5 2.35 0.44 -2.32
CA ALA A 5 2.57 1.69 -1.59
C ALA A 5 3.58 1.53 -0.44
N HIS A 6 3.95 2.62 0.23
CA HIS A 6 4.77 2.58 1.46
C HIS A 6 6.12 1.85 1.33
N MET A 7 6.70 1.94 0.14
CA MET A 7 8.01 1.38 -0.22
C MET A 7 9.12 2.38 0.08
N LYS A 8 10.03 2.02 0.98
CA LYS A 8 11.27 2.79 1.21
C LYS A 8 12.20 2.62 0.00
N ARG A 9 12.86 3.70 -0.41
CA ARG A 9 13.87 3.66 -1.48
C ARG A 9 15.24 3.31 -0.90
N PHE A 10 15.93 2.39 -1.56
CA PHE A 10 17.33 2.06 -1.31
C PHE A 10 18.16 2.40 -2.55
N GLY A 11 19.42 2.78 -2.36
CA GLY A 11 20.26 3.36 -3.41
C GLY A 11 21.68 2.81 -3.39
N PRO A 12 22.61 3.37 -4.18
CA PRO A 12 23.96 2.83 -4.37
C PRO A 12 24.85 2.71 -3.11
N GLY A 13 24.42 3.26 -1.96
CA GLY A 13 25.12 3.12 -0.67
C GLY A 13 24.46 2.15 0.31
N SER A 14 23.41 1.45 -0.12
CA SER A 14 22.76 0.38 0.65
C SER A 14 23.56 -0.92 0.56
N SER A 15 23.26 -1.89 1.43
CA SER A 15 23.77 -3.26 1.24
C SER A 15 23.17 -3.88 -0.03
N ASP A 16 23.83 -4.90 -0.57
CA ASP A 16 23.34 -5.63 -1.74
C ASP A 16 21.94 -6.21 -1.48
N ASP A 17 21.71 -6.82 -0.31
CA ASP A 17 20.41 -7.38 0.09
C ASP A 17 19.29 -6.33 0.13
N ASP A 18 19.56 -5.16 0.72
CA ASP A 18 18.59 -4.05 0.78
C ASP A 18 18.27 -3.51 -0.62
N PHE A 19 19.29 -3.41 -1.47
CA PHE A 19 19.13 -2.90 -2.82
C PHE A 19 18.40 -3.90 -3.73
N GLU A 20 18.72 -5.19 -3.64
CA GLU A 20 18.00 -6.28 -4.29
C GLU A 20 16.52 -6.25 -3.89
N GLY A 21 16.24 -6.21 -2.59
CA GLY A 21 14.87 -6.14 -2.07
C GLY A 21 14.10 -4.94 -2.64
N TYR A 22 14.72 -3.76 -2.67
CA TYR A 22 14.12 -2.58 -3.27
C TYR A 22 13.85 -2.72 -4.77
N LEU A 23 14.76 -3.35 -5.52
CA LEU A 23 14.62 -3.49 -6.97
C LEU A 23 13.53 -4.49 -7.35
N PHE A 24 13.45 -5.63 -6.65
CA PHE A 24 12.70 -6.79 -7.14
C PHE A 24 11.56 -7.26 -6.23
N VAL A 25 11.63 -7.03 -4.92
CA VAL A 25 10.65 -7.59 -3.97
C VAL A 25 9.49 -6.64 -3.74
N ARG A 26 8.26 -7.13 -3.88
CA ARG A 26 7.03 -6.38 -3.56
C ARG A 26 6.05 -7.27 -2.83
N GLU A 27 5.24 -6.69 -1.96
CA GLU A 27 4.07 -7.37 -1.43
C GLU A 27 3.05 -7.63 -2.53
N ASN A 28 2.47 -8.83 -2.51
CA ASN A 28 1.42 -9.24 -3.44
C ASN A 28 0.31 -10.01 -2.71
N PRO A 29 -0.42 -9.36 -1.79
CA PRO A 29 -1.43 -10.03 -0.99
C PRO A 29 -2.66 -10.40 -1.84
N LYS A 30 -3.18 -11.60 -1.61
CA LYS A 30 -4.53 -12.00 -2.02
C LYS A 30 -5.52 -11.45 -0.98
N GLY A 31 -6.09 -10.28 -1.26
CA GLY A 31 -6.93 -9.56 -0.30
C GLY A 31 -6.63 -8.06 -0.35
N VAL A 32 -6.72 -7.38 0.78
CA VAL A 32 -6.45 -5.95 0.84
C VAL A 32 -4.98 -5.64 0.53
N HIS A 33 -4.78 -4.71 -0.39
CA HIS A 33 -3.47 -4.22 -0.81
C HIS A 33 -3.47 -2.69 -0.78
N PHE A 34 -2.38 -2.10 -0.31
CA PHE A 34 -2.12 -0.67 -0.43
C PHE A 34 -1.29 -0.39 -1.68
N GLU A 35 -1.89 0.32 -2.62
CA GLU A 35 -1.37 0.49 -3.98
C GLU A 35 -1.01 1.95 -4.27
N ARG A 36 -0.13 2.17 -5.25
CA ARG A 36 0.12 3.47 -5.87
C ARG A 36 -0.67 3.60 -7.16
N TRP A 37 -1.27 4.76 -7.35
CA TRP A 37 -1.96 5.14 -8.57
C TRP A 37 -1.52 6.51 -9.04
N ARG A 38 -1.46 6.69 -10.36
CA ARG A 38 -1.18 7.97 -11.00
C ARG A 38 -2.36 8.35 -11.86
N HIS A 39 -2.87 9.57 -11.70
CA HIS A 39 -3.91 10.10 -12.57
C HIS A 39 -3.33 10.55 -13.92
N ALA A 40 -2.86 9.60 -14.72
CA ALA A 40 -2.04 9.84 -15.91
C ALA A 40 -2.77 10.66 -16.99
N TYR A 41 -4.08 10.49 -17.11
CA TYR A 41 -4.93 11.21 -18.07
C TYR A 41 -5.62 12.45 -17.48
N GLY A 42 -5.12 12.93 -16.34
CA GLY A 42 -5.64 14.12 -15.67
C GLY A 42 -4.52 14.92 -15.03
N CYS A 43 -4.60 15.12 -13.72
CA CYS A 43 -3.66 15.99 -13.00
C CYS A 43 -2.23 15.45 -12.89
N GLY A 44 -1.95 14.21 -13.33
CA GLY A 44 -0.63 13.60 -13.31
C GLY A 44 -0.08 13.24 -11.93
N LYS A 45 -0.81 13.57 -10.85
CA LYS A 45 -0.42 13.33 -9.46
C LYS A 45 -0.49 11.85 -9.09
N TRP A 46 0.40 11.47 -8.17
CA TRP A 46 0.40 10.17 -7.52
C TRP A 46 -0.42 10.22 -6.23
N PHE A 47 -1.11 9.13 -5.93
CA PHE A 47 -1.87 8.91 -4.69
C PHE A 47 -1.83 7.43 -4.32
N HIS A 48 -2.25 7.13 -3.10
CA HIS A 48 -2.40 5.76 -2.61
C HIS A 48 -3.85 5.32 -2.59
N ALA A 49 -4.10 4.03 -2.79
CA ALA A 49 -5.42 3.42 -2.69
C ALA A 49 -5.34 2.15 -1.83
N ALA A 50 -6.33 1.95 -0.97
CA ALA A 50 -6.55 0.68 -0.27
C ALA A 50 -7.63 -0.09 -1.00
N ARG A 51 -7.30 -1.25 -1.58
CA ARG A 51 -8.21 -2.02 -2.42
C ARG A 51 -8.07 -3.53 -2.17
N CYS A 52 -9.17 -4.25 -2.17
CA CYS A 52 -9.13 -5.71 -2.19
C CYS A 52 -8.83 -6.21 -3.62
N THR A 53 -7.75 -6.97 -3.78
CA THR A 53 -7.32 -7.56 -5.05
C THR A 53 -8.19 -8.73 -5.51
N VAL A 54 -9.09 -9.22 -4.65
CA VAL A 54 -10.06 -10.27 -4.97
C VAL A 54 -11.42 -9.67 -5.37
N SER A 55 -12.01 -8.84 -4.52
CA SER A 55 -13.35 -8.27 -4.75
C SER A 55 -13.35 -6.98 -5.57
N MET A 56 -12.19 -6.36 -5.77
CA MET A 56 -12.02 -5.02 -6.36
C MET A 56 -12.61 -3.87 -5.53
N GLU A 57 -13.11 -4.12 -4.32
CA GLU A 57 -13.61 -3.08 -3.41
C GLU A 57 -12.49 -2.10 -3.03
N VAL A 58 -12.78 -0.79 -3.14
CA VAL A 58 -11.87 0.29 -2.74
C VAL A 58 -12.35 0.86 -1.41
N PHE A 59 -11.54 0.71 -0.36
CA PHE A 59 -11.85 1.21 0.98
C PHE A 59 -11.60 2.71 1.13
N GLY A 60 -10.68 3.24 0.31
CA GLY A 60 -10.39 4.67 0.23
C GLY A 60 -9.13 4.98 -0.57
N THR A 61 -8.95 6.27 -0.84
CA THR A 61 -7.74 6.84 -1.42
C THR A 61 -7.19 7.95 -0.53
N TYR A 62 -5.89 8.16 -0.58
CA TYR A 62 -5.19 9.10 0.31
C TYR A 62 -3.90 9.62 -0.32
N SER A 63 -3.34 10.66 0.30
CA SER A 63 -2.14 11.34 -0.20
C SER A 63 -0.95 10.39 -0.35
N ALA A 64 -0.19 10.53 -1.44
CA ALA A 64 1.08 9.82 -1.62
C ALA A 64 2.20 10.33 -0.68
N GLN A 65 1.93 11.38 0.10
CA GLN A 65 2.87 11.92 1.09
C GLN A 65 2.68 11.31 2.49
N THR A 66 1.68 10.46 2.69
CA THR A 66 1.47 9.78 3.97
C THR A 66 2.39 8.57 4.08
N THR A 67 3.03 8.39 5.23
CA THR A 67 3.97 7.28 5.48
C THR A 67 3.31 5.99 5.95
N ARG A 68 2.02 6.04 6.30
CA ARG A 68 1.19 4.93 6.79
C ARG A 68 -0.24 5.08 6.29
N PRO A 69 -1.02 3.98 6.12
CA PRO A 69 -2.45 4.09 5.85
C PRO A 69 -3.19 4.90 6.93
N PRO A 70 -4.13 5.78 6.56
CA PRO A 70 -4.98 6.50 7.52
C PRO A 70 -5.86 5.57 8.38
N GLU A 71 -6.07 5.93 9.65
CA GLU A 71 -6.85 5.13 10.61
C GLU A 71 -8.31 4.91 10.19
N ASP A 72 -8.94 5.90 9.54
CA ASP A 72 -10.31 5.76 9.04
C ASP A 72 -10.43 4.71 7.93
N ILE A 73 -9.40 4.59 7.08
CA ILE A 73 -9.33 3.56 6.04
C ILE A 73 -9.07 2.19 6.68
N LEU A 74 -8.19 2.12 7.67
CA LEU A 74 -7.94 0.88 8.43
C LEU A 74 -9.20 0.37 9.13
N GLY A 75 -9.97 1.27 9.76
CA GLY A 75 -11.24 0.91 10.40
C GLY A 75 -12.24 0.25 9.42
N ARG A 76 -12.40 0.82 8.22
CA ARG A 76 -13.27 0.25 7.17
C ARG A 76 -12.78 -1.11 6.68
N ILE A 77 -11.46 -1.29 6.59
CA ILE A 77 -10.87 -2.57 6.21
C ILE A 77 -11.18 -3.62 7.29
N VAL A 78 -10.94 -3.31 8.55
CA VAL A 78 -11.14 -4.24 9.68
C VAL A 78 -12.61 -4.62 9.84
N GLU A 79 -13.53 -3.67 9.67
CA GLU A 79 -14.98 -3.93 9.68
C GLU A 79 -15.38 -5.04 8.68
N LYS A 80 -14.76 -5.04 7.50
CA LYS A 80 -15.02 -6.01 6.41
C LYS A 80 -14.14 -7.25 6.48
N HIS A 81 -12.94 -7.11 7.01
CA HIS A 81 -11.90 -8.12 7.10
C HIS A 81 -11.33 -8.13 8.53
N PRO A 82 -12.04 -8.73 9.51
CA PRO A 82 -11.64 -8.67 10.92
C PRO A 82 -10.25 -9.25 11.21
N ASN A 83 -9.82 -10.22 10.41
CA ASN A 83 -8.51 -10.86 10.52
C ASN A 83 -7.42 -10.18 9.66
N PHE A 84 -7.67 -8.95 9.20
CA PHE A 84 -6.71 -8.22 8.39
C PHE A 84 -5.45 -7.90 9.19
N LYS A 85 -4.29 -8.21 8.61
CA LYS A 85 -2.96 -7.85 9.12
C LYS A 85 -2.11 -7.35 7.96
N TRP A 86 -1.34 -6.30 8.20
CA TRP A 86 -0.41 -5.76 7.21
C TRP A 86 0.84 -5.21 7.89
N ARG A 87 1.99 -5.85 7.66
CA ARG A 87 3.27 -5.53 8.34
C ARG A 87 3.10 -5.48 9.86
N ASP A 88 3.40 -4.35 10.49
CA ASP A 88 3.23 -4.06 11.92
C ASP A 88 1.80 -3.62 12.31
N ILE A 89 0.90 -3.49 11.34
CA ILE A 89 -0.50 -3.11 11.57
C ILE A 89 -1.32 -4.37 11.80
N GLU A 90 -1.74 -4.55 13.05
CA GLU A 90 -2.80 -5.49 13.41
C GLU A 90 -4.09 -4.72 13.64
N ALA A 91 -5.24 -5.35 13.36
CA ALA A 91 -6.53 -4.84 13.81
C ALA A 91 -6.47 -4.65 15.34
N ALA A 92 -6.90 -3.48 15.84
CA ALA A 92 -7.08 -3.30 17.28
C ALA A 92 -8.11 -4.34 17.77
N GLU A 93 -7.78 -5.06 18.85
CA GLU A 93 -8.74 -5.91 19.58
C GLU A 93 -9.95 -5.10 20.07
#